data_AF-A0AAD5NQ59-F1
#
_entry.id   AF-A0AAD5NQ59-F1
#
_cell.length_a   1.000
_cell.length_b   1.000
_cell.length_c   1.000
_cell.angle_alpha   90.00
_cell.angle_beta   90.00
_cell.angle_gamma   90.00
#
_symmetry.space_group_name_H-M   'P 1'
#
loop_
_entity.id
_entity.type
_entity.pdbx_description
1 polymer ?
#
loop_
_entity_poly.entity_id
_entity_poly.type
_entity_poly.pdbx_seq_one_letter_code
_entity_poly.pdbx_strand_id
1 'polypeptide(L)'
;MRSRCSKYGSREGFANRGCTSSPKPTAATKTNTKVSTSKGESVVSKQQQQPSPSNINSRSDEDDLATDLKEDEYENEEVTEDVTYGDKGASQVVQRSLSVVQEEEEEDWSSLLALSLSFFFFALLTKPLSGRPDPLLDLNGDKVEAGSAYYIISAFPGAGGGGLTLSLNRNGSCPLDVTQHSLDLLMGYPMLFFPTNYSSENRGHIHESMDVNIMFYANIISCNEPTVWKVDNYDEKRGAWFITTNGVVGNPGPQTLQNWFKFVKANIADTYKIVHCPSDVSHSAVNLCSDVGIKVVKNARHLALTSTKKFGVRFVKAQVLPS
;
A
#
# COMPACT_ATOMS: atom_id res chain seq x y z
N MET A 1 60.24 12.69 21.57
CA MET A 1 60.72 13.90 20.86
C MET A 1 59.80 14.18 19.67
N ARG A 2 59.19 15.37 19.69
CA ARG A 2 58.56 16.16 18.61
C ARG A 2 57.43 15.55 17.74
N SER A 3 56.22 15.93 18.12
CA SER A 3 55.05 16.19 17.26
C SER A 3 55.21 17.50 16.46
N ARG A 4 54.53 17.61 15.31
CA ARG A 4 54.18 18.88 14.65
C ARG A 4 52.73 18.83 14.16
N CYS A 5 51.88 19.67 14.73
CA CYS A 5 50.69 20.19 14.09
C CYS A 5 50.84 21.71 13.99
N SER A 6 50.51 22.25 12.81
CA SER A 6 50.59 23.66 12.47
C SER A 6 49.41 24.45 13.05
N LYS A 7 49.66 25.71 13.42
CA LYS A 7 48.67 26.71 13.87
C LYS A 7 48.48 27.77 12.80
N TYR A 8 47.24 28.22 12.60
CA TYR A 8 46.91 29.62 12.27
C TYR A 8 45.61 30.01 13.02
N GLY A 9 45.64 31.15 13.72
CA GLY A 9 44.52 31.74 14.51
C GLY A 9 43.53 32.54 13.65
N SER A 10 42.54 33.30 14.12
CA SER A 10 42.02 33.79 15.43
C SER A 10 40.51 34.08 15.23
N ARG A 11 39.58 34.25 16.19
CA ARG A 11 39.51 35.17 17.34
C ARG A 11 38.23 34.87 18.16
N GLU A 12 38.35 35.06 19.48
CA GLU A 12 37.35 35.42 20.52
C GLU A 12 36.14 34.53 20.88
N GLY A 13 36.04 34.22 22.19
CA GLY A 13 34.84 33.68 22.86
C GLY A 13 35.15 32.68 23.99
N PHE A 14 35.38 33.17 25.21
CA PHE A 14 35.65 32.39 26.43
C PHE A 14 34.45 31.55 26.91
N ALA A 15 34.63 30.24 27.12
CA ALA A 15 34.10 29.46 28.26
C ALA A 15 34.74 28.06 28.32
N ASN A 16 35.62 27.85 29.30
CA ASN A 16 36.25 26.57 29.62
C ASN A 16 35.27 25.63 30.36
N ARG A 17 35.10 24.40 29.88
CA ARG A 17 34.98 23.20 30.73
C ARG A 17 35.75 22.05 30.10
N GLY A 18 36.72 21.54 30.85
CA GLY A 18 37.74 20.61 30.40
C GLY A 18 37.26 19.17 30.23
N CYS A 19 37.86 18.51 29.25
CA CYS A 19 37.82 17.07 29.04
C CYS A 19 38.71 16.37 30.07
N THR A 20 38.16 15.42 30.83
CA THR A 20 38.91 14.52 31.70
C THR A 20 39.26 13.24 30.94
N SER A 21 40.54 12.87 30.96
CA SER A 21 41.12 11.70 30.30
C SER A 21 40.87 10.40 31.07
N SER A 22 40.55 9.34 30.31
CA SER A 22 40.43 7.95 30.78
C SER A 22 41.79 7.36 31.22
N PRO A 23 41.85 6.58 32.33
CA PRO A 23 43.03 5.76 32.65
C PRO A 23 42.94 4.34 32.04
N LYS A 24 44.08 3.86 31.51
CA LYS A 24 44.35 2.47 31.07
C LYS A 24 44.73 1.58 32.28
N PRO A 25 44.74 0.22 32.17
CA PRO A 25 44.32 -0.69 33.24
C PRO A 25 45.49 -1.25 34.05
N THR A 26 45.21 -1.67 35.29
CA THR A 26 46.11 -2.44 36.16
C THR A 26 45.46 -3.76 36.57
N ALA A 27 46.30 -4.76 36.77
CA ALA A 27 46.01 -6.19 36.67
C ALA A 27 45.19 -6.82 37.81
N ALA A 28 44.46 -7.86 37.39
CA ALA A 28 43.98 -9.08 38.06
C ALA A 28 44.02 -9.22 39.59
N THR A 29 42.88 -9.60 40.16
CA THR A 29 42.79 -10.55 41.28
C THR A 29 41.68 -11.54 41.00
N LYS A 30 42.00 -12.84 41.03
CA LYS A 30 41.08 -13.97 40.86
C LYS A 30 40.38 -14.24 42.19
N THR A 31 39.06 -14.32 42.21
CA THR A 31 38.29 -14.95 43.28
C THR A 31 37.37 -15.99 42.69
N ASN A 32 37.60 -17.24 43.09
CA ASN A 32 36.80 -18.41 42.76
C ASN A 32 35.49 -18.37 43.52
N THR A 33 34.35 -18.38 42.81
CA THR A 33 33.04 -18.67 43.42
C THR A 33 32.58 -20.05 42.97
N LYS A 34 32.31 -20.87 43.99
CA LYS A 34 31.99 -22.29 43.96
C LYS A 34 30.59 -22.51 43.41
N VAL A 35 30.49 -23.37 42.39
CA VAL A 35 29.24 -23.92 41.84
C VAL A 35 28.63 -24.85 42.90
N SER A 36 27.36 -24.63 43.23
CA SER A 36 26.51 -25.59 43.93
C SER A 36 25.41 -26.06 42.98
N THR A 37 25.55 -27.30 42.54
CA THR A 37 24.55 -28.11 41.84
C THR A 37 23.44 -28.53 42.80
N SER A 38 22.19 -28.23 42.48
CA SER A 38 21.03 -28.96 43.02
C SER A 38 20.38 -29.79 41.91
N LYS A 39 20.18 -31.07 42.23
CA LYS A 39 19.62 -32.12 41.40
C LYS A 39 18.14 -31.86 41.12
N GLY A 40 17.71 -32.30 39.94
CA GLY A 40 16.32 -32.24 39.50
C GLY A 40 15.40 -33.24 40.21
N GLU A 41 14.12 -32.88 40.18
CA GLU A 41 12.98 -33.76 40.36
C GLU A 41 12.12 -33.67 39.11
N SER A 42 11.83 -34.84 38.54
CA SER A 42 10.91 -35.05 37.42
C SER A 42 9.48 -34.83 37.88
N VAL A 43 8.75 -33.96 37.18
CA VAL A 43 7.28 -33.97 37.20
C VAL A 43 6.79 -34.41 35.82
N VAL A 44 6.28 -35.63 35.80
CA VAL A 44 5.59 -36.27 34.68
C VAL A 44 4.23 -35.60 34.51
N SER A 45 4.05 -34.83 33.45
CA SER A 45 2.72 -34.39 33.01
C SER A 45 2.22 -35.33 31.93
N LYS A 46 1.22 -36.15 32.30
CA LYS A 46 0.49 -37.05 31.42
C LYS A 46 -0.12 -36.25 30.25
N GLN A 47 0.26 -36.62 29.04
CA GLN A 47 -0.47 -36.27 27.83
C GLN A 47 -1.84 -36.94 27.87
N GLN A 48 -2.89 -36.14 27.75
CA GLN A 48 -4.24 -36.63 27.55
C GLN A 48 -4.57 -36.45 26.07
N GLN A 49 -4.73 -37.59 25.40
CA GLN A 49 -4.96 -37.74 23.98
C GLN A 49 -6.45 -38.00 23.74
N GLN A 50 -7.08 -37.24 22.84
CA GLN A 50 -8.37 -37.58 22.22
C GLN A 50 -8.60 -36.69 20.97
N PRO A 51 -9.47 -37.10 20.03
CA PRO A 51 -9.06 -37.87 18.86
C PRO A 51 -9.27 -37.13 17.53
N SER A 52 -8.62 -37.65 16.48
CA SER A 52 -8.81 -37.27 15.07
C SER A 52 -10.23 -37.55 14.58
N PRO A 53 -10.78 -36.76 13.65
CA PRO A 53 -11.79 -37.24 12.72
C PRO A 53 -11.13 -37.73 11.43
N SER A 54 -11.35 -39.02 11.21
CA SER A 54 -11.47 -39.80 9.97
C SER A 54 -11.39 -39.10 8.61
N ASN A 55 -10.62 -39.77 7.75
CA ASN A 55 -10.67 -39.81 6.29
C ASN A 55 -12.11 -39.81 5.71
N ILE A 56 -12.31 -39.04 4.64
CA ILE A 56 -13.16 -39.45 3.52
C ILE A 56 -12.32 -39.27 2.25
N ASN A 57 -11.98 -40.40 1.63
CA ASN A 57 -11.42 -40.46 0.29
C ASN A 57 -12.56 -40.43 -0.75
N SER A 58 -12.47 -39.45 -1.65
CA SER A 58 -12.60 -39.55 -3.11
C SER A 58 -13.56 -40.59 -3.74
N ARG A 59 -14.50 -40.11 -4.59
CA ARG A 59 -14.72 -40.56 -5.99
C ARG A 59 -15.71 -39.61 -6.71
N SER A 60 -15.19 -38.82 -7.67
CA SER A 60 -15.55 -38.74 -9.10
C SER A 60 -17.04 -38.58 -9.43
N ASP A 61 -17.40 -37.56 -10.21
CA ASP A 61 -17.66 -37.69 -11.64
C ASP A 61 -17.67 -36.30 -12.32
N GLU A 62 -17.15 -36.27 -13.54
CA GLU A 62 -17.10 -35.14 -14.47
C GLU A 62 -18.50 -34.85 -15.02
N ASP A 63 -18.78 -33.58 -15.36
CA ASP A 63 -19.58 -33.25 -16.55
C ASP A 63 -19.31 -31.81 -16.99
N ASP A 64 -18.98 -31.70 -18.28
CA ASP A 64 -18.74 -30.50 -19.07
C ASP A 64 -19.99 -29.60 -19.14
N LEU A 65 -19.80 -28.27 -19.02
CA LEU A 65 -20.49 -27.34 -19.93
C LEU A 65 -19.81 -25.97 -19.95
N ALA A 66 -19.11 -25.69 -21.05
CA ALA A 66 -18.70 -24.35 -21.44
C ALA A 66 -19.89 -23.58 -22.00
N THR A 67 -20.13 -22.36 -21.52
CA THR A 67 -21.03 -21.40 -22.18
C THR A 67 -20.22 -20.24 -22.73
N ASP A 68 -20.09 -20.30 -24.05
CA ASP A 68 -19.63 -19.33 -25.03
C ASP A 68 -20.75 -18.29 -25.23
N LEU A 69 -20.48 -16.99 -25.00
CA LEU A 69 -21.40 -15.90 -25.36
C LEU A 69 -20.79 -15.10 -26.51
N LYS A 70 -21.41 -15.25 -27.67
CA LYS A 70 -21.09 -14.63 -28.95
C LYS A 70 -21.61 -13.20 -29.02
N GLU A 71 -20.84 -12.35 -29.70
CA GLU A 71 -21.23 -11.06 -30.25
C GLU A 71 -22.04 -11.31 -31.52
N ASP A 72 -23.24 -10.72 -31.62
CA ASP A 72 -24.03 -10.70 -32.86
C ASP A 72 -24.04 -9.29 -33.45
N GLU A 73 -23.50 -9.22 -34.66
CA GLU A 73 -23.42 -8.11 -35.60
C GLU A 73 -24.74 -8.04 -36.40
N TYR A 74 -25.39 -6.88 -36.47
CA TYR A 74 -26.63 -6.70 -37.25
C TYR A 74 -26.34 -6.02 -38.59
N GLU A 75 -26.52 -6.79 -39.66
CA GLU A 75 -26.57 -6.39 -41.08
C GLU A 75 -27.92 -5.72 -41.41
N ASN A 76 -27.91 -4.69 -42.27
CA ASN A 76 -29.11 -4.08 -42.85
C ASN A 76 -29.32 -4.63 -44.27
N GLU A 77 -30.47 -5.23 -44.51
CA GLU A 77 -30.92 -5.74 -45.81
C GLU A 77 -31.91 -4.75 -46.44
N GLU A 78 -31.67 -4.43 -47.71
CA GLU A 78 -32.43 -3.48 -48.54
C GLU A 78 -33.60 -4.22 -49.22
N VAL A 79 -34.82 -3.69 -49.15
CA VAL A 79 -35.98 -4.21 -49.88
C VAL A 79 -36.53 -3.13 -50.80
N THR A 80 -36.37 -3.36 -52.10
CA THR A 80 -37.08 -2.69 -53.19
C THR A 80 -38.40 -3.41 -53.47
N GLU A 81 -39.49 -2.67 -53.70
CA GLU A 81 -40.46 -3.06 -54.72
C GLU A 81 -41.30 -1.87 -55.22
N ASP A 82 -41.71 -2.02 -56.47
CA ASP A 82 -42.08 -1.01 -57.46
C ASP A 82 -43.62 -0.89 -57.58
N VAL A 83 -44.08 -0.12 -58.58
CA VAL A 83 -45.36 -0.27 -59.33
C VAL A 83 -46.23 1.01 -59.48
N THR A 84 -45.87 1.76 -60.52
CA THR A 84 -46.64 2.15 -61.73
C THR A 84 -47.93 3.02 -61.75
N TYR A 85 -47.80 4.09 -62.56
CA TYR A 85 -48.59 4.58 -63.73
C TYR A 85 -49.90 5.39 -63.64
N GLY A 86 -49.84 6.53 -64.35
CA GLY A 86 -50.88 7.07 -65.24
C GLY A 86 -51.42 8.44 -64.83
N ASP A 87 -51.66 9.43 -65.69
CA ASP A 87 -51.49 9.61 -67.14
C ASP A 87 -51.87 11.08 -67.46
N LYS A 88 -51.44 11.56 -68.62
CA LYS A 88 -51.96 12.70 -69.43
C LYS A 88 -51.77 14.17 -68.98
N GLY A 89 -50.97 14.87 -69.78
CA GLY A 89 -51.56 15.83 -70.73
C GLY A 89 -51.36 17.32 -70.47
N ALA A 90 -50.39 17.89 -71.19
CA ALA A 90 -50.28 19.27 -71.71
C ALA A 90 -51.31 20.34 -71.27
N SER A 91 -50.84 21.50 -70.83
CA SER A 91 -50.69 22.64 -71.75
C SER A 91 -50.01 23.83 -71.06
N GLN A 92 -49.45 24.66 -71.91
CA GLN A 92 -48.53 25.74 -71.67
C GLN A 92 -49.30 27.05 -71.39
N VAL A 93 -48.55 28.03 -70.85
CA VAL A 93 -48.75 29.49 -70.94
C VAL A 93 -49.62 30.18 -69.85
N VAL A 94 -49.01 31.25 -69.32
CA VAL A 94 -49.60 32.55 -68.91
C VAL A 94 -49.64 32.88 -67.41
N GLN A 95 -48.63 33.68 -67.03
CA GLN A 95 -48.67 34.89 -66.20
C GLN A 95 -49.16 34.84 -64.74
N ARG A 96 -48.17 35.04 -63.85
CA ARG A 96 -47.98 36.27 -63.06
C ARG A 96 -49.15 36.68 -62.15
N SER A 97 -49.08 36.40 -60.85
CA SER A 97 -49.13 37.40 -59.76
C SER A 97 -49.16 36.75 -58.37
N LEU A 98 -48.57 37.47 -57.43
CA LEU A 98 -48.36 37.19 -56.00
C LEU A 98 -49.60 36.66 -55.27
N SER A 99 -49.43 35.68 -54.39
CA SER A 99 -49.78 35.73 -52.95
C SER A 99 -49.68 34.34 -52.31
N VAL A 100 -49.01 34.27 -51.14
CA VAL A 100 -49.47 33.59 -49.89
C VAL A 100 -50.04 32.17 -50.12
N VAL A 101 -49.36 31.05 -49.83
CA VAL A 101 -49.04 30.51 -48.50
C VAL A 101 -47.92 29.46 -48.68
N GLN A 102 -46.78 29.63 -48.04
CA GLN A 102 -45.94 28.53 -47.56
C GLN A 102 -45.56 28.89 -46.13
N GLU A 103 -46.30 28.31 -45.20
CA GLU A 103 -46.07 28.32 -43.76
C GLU A 103 -45.96 26.84 -43.36
N GLU A 104 -45.09 26.54 -42.39
CA GLU A 104 -44.79 25.22 -41.75
C GLU A 104 -43.83 24.32 -42.57
N GLU A 105 -42.67 23.82 -42.10
CA GLU A 105 -42.03 23.67 -40.78
C GLU A 105 -40.51 23.93 -40.91
N GLU A 106 -39.98 25.00 -40.31
CA GLU A 106 -38.52 25.14 -40.03
C GLU A 106 -38.25 25.33 -38.53
N GLU A 107 -39.14 24.82 -37.68
CA GLU A 107 -38.96 24.73 -36.23
C GLU A 107 -38.61 23.25 -35.97
N ASP A 108 -37.38 22.81 -35.70
CA ASP A 108 -36.88 22.74 -34.33
C ASP A 108 -35.42 22.20 -34.30
N TRP A 109 -34.70 22.24 -35.42
CA TRP A 109 -33.31 21.74 -35.46
C TRP A 109 -32.36 22.62 -34.63
N SER A 110 -32.67 23.92 -34.54
CA SER A 110 -31.90 24.88 -33.75
C SER A 110 -31.95 24.58 -32.25
N SER A 111 -33.09 24.15 -31.72
CA SER A 111 -33.25 23.81 -30.30
C SER A 111 -32.56 22.49 -29.95
N LEU A 112 -32.64 21.50 -30.84
CA LEU A 112 -31.96 20.21 -30.68
C LEU A 112 -30.43 20.36 -30.75
N LEU A 113 -29.93 21.20 -31.67
CA LEU A 113 -28.51 21.54 -31.73
C LEU A 113 -28.06 22.34 -30.51
N ALA A 114 -28.87 23.29 -30.02
CA ALA A 114 -28.55 24.04 -28.81
C ALA A 114 -28.52 23.15 -27.56
N LEU A 115 -29.46 22.22 -27.43
CA LEU A 115 -29.49 21.23 -26.33
C LEU A 115 -28.30 20.27 -26.40
N SER A 116 -27.95 19.80 -27.61
CA SER A 116 -26.78 18.97 -27.85
C SER A 116 -25.49 19.70 -27.47
N LEU A 117 -25.27 20.92 -27.98
CA LEU A 117 -24.12 21.74 -27.60
C LEU A 117 -24.09 22.02 -26.10
N SER A 118 -25.24 22.29 -25.47
CA SER A 118 -25.34 22.48 -24.01
C SER A 118 -24.91 21.24 -23.22
N PHE A 119 -25.32 20.04 -23.66
CA PHE A 119 -24.86 18.77 -23.08
C PHE A 119 -23.36 18.54 -23.28
N PHE A 120 -22.81 18.85 -24.46
CA PHE A 120 -21.37 18.78 -24.71
C PHE A 120 -20.58 19.78 -23.84
N PHE A 121 -21.09 21.01 -23.66
CA PHE A 121 -20.48 21.99 -22.76
C PHE A 121 -20.55 21.53 -21.30
N PHE A 122 -21.66 20.95 -20.85
CA PHE A 122 -21.79 20.42 -19.49
C PHE A 122 -20.85 19.23 -19.25
N ALA A 123 -20.69 18.34 -20.24
CA ALA A 123 -19.74 17.22 -20.19
C ALA A 123 -18.27 17.67 -20.19
N LEU A 124 -17.95 18.82 -20.77
CA LEU A 124 -16.60 19.42 -20.74
C LEU A 124 -16.31 20.17 -19.42
N LEU A 125 -17.36 20.61 -18.71
CA LEU A 125 -17.29 21.25 -17.40
C LEU A 125 -17.18 20.23 -16.26
N THR A 126 -17.64 18.99 -16.44
CA THR A 126 -17.42 17.88 -15.52
C THR A 126 -16.05 17.24 -15.72
N LYS A 127 -14.98 18.04 -15.76
CA LYS A 127 -13.67 17.48 -15.41
C LYS A 127 -13.80 16.98 -13.98
N PRO A 128 -13.50 15.70 -13.66
CA PRO A 128 -13.35 15.33 -12.27
C PRO A 128 -12.30 16.29 -11.73
N LEU A 129 -12.68 17.14 -10.76
CA LEU A 129 -11.70 17.75 -9.89
C LEU A 129 -10.89 16.56 -9.41
N SER A 130 -9.62 16.47 -9.78
CA SER A 130 -8.69 15.59 -9.07
C SER A 130 -8.67 16.13 -7.65
N GLY A 131 -9.64 15.70 -6.86
CA GLY A 131 -9.74 15.97 -5.46
C GLY A 131 -8.45 15.47 -4.86
N ARG A 132 -7.87 16.27 -3.97
CA ARG A 132 -6.74 15.83 -3.16
C ARG A 132 -7.10 14.44 -2.59
N PRO A 133 -6.21 13.44 -2.68
CA PRO A 133 -6.51 12.11 -2.17
C PRO A 133 -7.00 12.18 -0.72
N ASP A 134 -7.96 11.35 -0.36
CA ASP A 134 -8.52 11.37 0.99
C ASP A 134 -7.45 11.08 2.05
N PRO A 135 -7.53 11.68 3.24
CA PRO A 135 -6.63 11.32 4.34
C PRO A 135 -6.91 9.88 4.79
N LEU A 136 -5.86 9.18 5.23
CA LEU A 136 -6.04 7.93 5.96
C LEU A 136 -6.71 8.23 7.31
N LEU A 137 -7.59 7.35 7.74
CA LEU A 137 -8.30 7.44 9.01
C LEU A 137 -7.88 6.29 9.92
N ASP A 138 -7.73 6.58 11.21
CA ASP A 138 -7.59 5.56 12.25
C ASP A 138 -8.94 5.02 12.71
N LEU A 139 -8.93 4.03 13.61
CA LEU A 139 -10.14 3.40 14.14
C LEU A 139 -11.10 4.37 14.85
N ASN A 140 -10.63 5.53 15.29
CA ASN A 140 -11.48 6.55 15.91
C ASN A 140 -12.09 7.51 14.87
N GLY A 141 -11.69 7.38 13.59
CA GLY A 141 -12.06 8.31 12.53
C GLY A 141 -11.16 9.54 12.46
N ASP A 142 -10.08 9.59 13.24
CA ASP A 142 -9.12 10.69 13.20
C ASP A 142 -8.14 10.49 12.05
N LYS A 143 -7.65 11.60 11.48
CA LYS A 143 -6.68 11.54 10.38
C LYS A 143 -5.34 10.99 10.88
N VAL A 144 -4.73 10.09 10.11
CA VAL A 144 -3.39 9.57 10.41
C VAL A 144 -2.37 10.69 10.19
N GLU A 145 -1.66 11.04 11.26
CA GLU A 145 -0.64 12.09 11.27
C GLU A 145 0.74 11.52 10.93
N ALA A 146 1.52 12.22 10.10
CA ALA A 146 2.90 11.81 9.86
C ALA A 146 3.75 11.97 11.13
N GLY A 147 4.75 11.11 11.32
CA GLY A 147 5.63 11.15 12.49
C GLY A 147 4.96 10.86 13.85
N SER A 148 3.66 10.57 13.88
CA SER A 148 2.94 10.04 15.04
C SER A 148 2.95 8.51 14.99
N ALA A 149 2.90 7.86 16.16
CA ALA A 149 2.99 6.41 16.28
C ALA A 149 1.62 5.74 16.14
N TYR A 150 1.52 4.74 15.27
CA TYR A 150 0.32 3.94 15.05
C TYR A 150 0.64 2.45 15.01
N TYR A 151 -0.26 1.62 15.51
CA TYR A 151 -0.26 0.19 15.20
C TYR A 151 -0.96 -0.05 13.87
N ILE A 152 -0.43 -0.98 13.07
CA ILE A 152 -1.13 -1.55 11.92
C ILE A 152 -1.64 -2.92 12.33
N ILE A 153 -2.96 -3.06 12.32
CA ILE A 153 -3.65 -4.31 12.69
C ILE A 153 -4.39 -4.90 11.50
N SER A 154 -4.68 -6.20 11.56
CA SER A 154 -5.61 -6.85 10.63
C SER A 154 -6.97 -6.15 10.68
N ALA A 155 -7.56 -5.89 9.51
CA ALA A 155 -8.92 -5.39 9.41
C ALA A 155 -9.98 -6.42 9.80
N PHE A 156 -9.61 -7.71 9.78
CA PHE A 156 -10.50 -8.82 10.10
C PHE A 156 -10.14 -9.41 11.46
N PRO A 157 -11.03 -9.31 12.48
CA PRO A 157 -10.80 -9.90 13.78
C PRO A 157 -10.82 -11.44 13.74
N GLY A 158 -10.29 -12.09 14.77
CA GLY A 158 -10.21 -13.54 14.89
C GLY A 158 -9.19 -14.15 13.92
N ALA A 159 -9.67 -14.96 12.98
CA ALA A 159 -8.82 -15.75 12.07
C ALA A 159 -7.95 -14.91 11.11
N GLY A 160 -8.19 -13.60 11.02
CA GLY A 160 -7.36 -12.67 10.24
C GLY A 160 -5.95 -12.43 10.81
N GLY A 161 -5.75 -12.74 12.09
CA GLY A 161 -4.48 -12.52 12.81
C GLY A 161 -4.39 -11.15 13.48
N GLY A 162 -3.25 -10.89 14.10
CA GLY A 162 -2.96 -9.66 14.86
C GLY A 162 -2.33 -8.55 14.04
N GLY A 163 -1.68 -7.65 14.77
CA GLY A 163 -0.90 -6.56 14.20
C GLY A 163 0.51 -6.96 13.81
N LEU A 164 1.20 -5.97 13.25
CA LEU A 164 2.51 -6.15 12.64
C LEU A 164 3.65 -6.06 13.65
N THR A 165 4.62 -6.95 13.49
CA THR A 165 5.77 -7.12 14.37
C THR A 165 7.02 -7.45 13.56
N LEU A 166 8.11 -7.73 14.27
CA LEU A 166 9.40 -8.07 13.69
C LEU A 166 9.81 -9.49 14.08
N SER A 167 10.40 -10.21 13.14
CA SER A 167 11.06 -11.48 13.42
C SER A 167 12.41 -11.55 12.70
N LEU A 168 13.27 -12.49 13.11
CA LEU A 168 14.40 -12.87 12.28
C LEU A 168 13.90 -13.19 10.87
N ASN A 169 14.71 -12.90 9.86
CA ASN A 169 14.29 -13.17 8.50
C ASN A 169 14.08 -14.67 8.26
N ARG A 170 13.55 -14.99 7.08
CA ARG A 170 13.32 -16.36 6.60
C ARG A 170 14.52 -17.31 6.75
N ASN A 171 15.75 -16.77 6.81
CA ASN A 171 17.01 -17.49 6.96
C ASN A 171 17.54 -17.51 8.40
N GLY A 172 16.83 -16.90 9.35
CA GLY A 172 17.22 -16.83 10.76
C GLY A 172 18.28 -15.77 11.07
N SER A 173 18.45 -14.76 10.22
CA SER A 173 19.44 -13.69 10.38
C SER A 173 18.80 -12.30 10.33
N CYS A 174 19.63 -11.26 10.47
CA CYS A 174 19.30 -9.89 10.09
C CYS A 174 19.40 -9.70 8.56
N PRO A 175 18.75 -8.67 7.97
CA PRO A 175 17.80 -7.75 8.62
C PRO A 175 16.55 -8.47 9.10
N LEU A 176 15.80 -7.87 10.03
CA LEU A 176 14.54 -8.45 10.50
C LEU A 176 13.47 -8.30 9.42
N ASP A 177 12.60 -9.29 9.31
CA ASP A 177 11.44 -9.20 8.43
C ASP A 177 10.24 -8.58 9.13
N VAL A 178 9.39 -7.96 8.32
CA VAL A 178 8.07 -7.52 8.76
C VAL A 178 7.14 -8.71 8.76
N THR A 179 6.56 -9.01 9.92
CA THR A 179 5.67 -10.16 10.11
C THR A 179 4.37 -9.76 10.78
N GLN A 180 3.38 -10.65 10.73
CA GLN A 180 2.10 -10.48 11.40
C GLN A 180 1.99 -11.47 12.56
N HIS A 181 1.49 -11.03 13.71
CA HIS A 181 1.07 -11.97 14.75
C HIS A 181 -0.10 -12.85 14.28
N SER A 182 -0.14 -14.10 14.76
CA SER A 182 -1.26 -15.01 14.48
C SER A 182 -2.49 -14.75 15.36
N LEU A 183 -2.30 -14.13 16.53
CA LEU A 183 -3.37 -13.82 17.48
C LEU A 183 -3.79 -12.36 17.33
N ASP A 184 -5.09 -12.12 17.15
CA ASP A 184 -5.69 -10.80 16.97
C ASP A 184 -5.53 -9.87 18.19
N LEU A 185 -5.40 -10.46 19.38
CA LEU A 185 -5.12 -9.76 20.65
C LEU A 185 -3.75 -9.05 20.68
N LEU A 186 -2.82 -9.42 19.79
CA LEU A 186 -1.47 -8.85 19.77
C LEU A 186 -1.40 -7.73 18.73
N MET A 187 -1.32 -6.48 19.20
CA MET A 187 -1.21 -5.30 18.34
C MET A 187 0.14 -5.18 17.61
N GLY A 188 1.17 -5.88 18.09
CA GLY A 188 2.52 -5.79 17.55
C GLY A 188 3.25 -4.51 18.00
N TYR A 189 4.11 -3.96 17.15
CA TYR A 189 4.86 -2.75 17.43
C TYR A 189 4.27 -1.53 16.70
N PRO A 190 4.26 -0.34 17.34
CA PRO A 190 3.84 0.87 16.67
C PRO A 190 4.87 1.27 15.60
N MET A 191 4.44 2.07 14.64
CA MET A 191 5.27 2.57 13.55
C MET A 191 4.98 4.03 13.23
N LEU A 192 5.99 4.68 12.65
CA LEU A 192 5.95 6.05 12.16
C LEU A 192 5.84 6.04 10.63
N PHE A 193 5.13 7.03 10.11
CA PHE A 193 4.97 7.26 8.68
C PHE A 193 5.67 8.56 8.26
N PHE A 194 6.46 8.47 7.18
CA PHE A 194 7.19 9.60 6.62
C PHE A 194 6.86 9.72 5.12
N PRO A 195 5.98 10.64 4.71
CA PRO A 195 5.68 10.87 3.30
C PRO A 195 6.86 11.49 2.56
N THR A 196 6.85 11.41 1.23
CA THR A 196 7.89 12.01 0.36
C THR A 196 8.14 13.49 0.64
N ASN A 197 7.12 14.23 1.07
CA ASN A 197 7.18 15.65 1.42
C ASN A 197 7.25 15.91 2.94
N TYR A 198 7.73 14.96 3.73
CA TYR A 198 7.78 15.07 5.19
C TYR A 198 8.63 16.27 5.66
N SER A 199 8.10 17.02 6.63
CA SER A 199 8.81 18.07 7.37
C SER A 199 8.56 17.91 8.86
N SER A 200 9.60 18.08 9.68
CA SER A 200 9.46 18.06 11.14
C SER A 200 8.69 19.26 11.69
N GLU A 201 8.68 20.38 10.96
CA GLU A 201 7.99 21.62 11.35
C GLU A 201 6.49 21.56 11.02
N ASN A 202 6.14 20.86 9.95
CA ASN A 202 4.76 20.63 9.54
C ASN A 202 4.60 19.18 9.08
N ARG A 203 4.26 18.31 10.03
CA ARG A 203 4.15 16.87 9.78
C ARG A 203 3.03 16.55 8.80
N GLY A 204 1.92 17.28 8.85
CA GLY A 204 0.74 17.02 8.02
C GLY A 204 0.09 15.66 8.29
N HIS A 205 -0.79 15.25 7.37
CA HIS A 205 -1.52 13.99 7.43
C HIS A 205 -1.11 13.08 6.28
N ILE A 206 -1.19 11.77 6.49
CA ILE A 206 -0.97 10.77 5.45
C ILE A 206 -2.24 10.66 4.61
N HIS A 207 -2.08 10.70 3.29
CA HIS A 207 -3.17 10.57 2.34
C HIS A 207 -3.11 9.22 1.59
N GLU A 208 -4.25 8.79 1.08
CA GLU A 208 -4.33 7.62 0.22
C GLU A 208 -3.41 7.76 -1.00
N SER A 209 -2.82 6.64 -1.42
CA SER A 209 -1.91 6.54 -2.57
C SER A 209 -0.67 7.43 -2.52
N MET A 210 -0.38 8.07 -1.38
CA MET A 210 0.84 8.83 -1.14
C MET A 210 2.01 7.89 -0.86
N ASP A 211 3.15 8.13 -1.51
CA ASP A 211 4.38 7.41 -1.24
C ASP A 211 4.90 7.75 0.18
N VAL A 212 5.02 6.72 1.02
CA VAL A 212 5.46 6.82 2.41
C VAL A 212 6.56 5.80 2.74
N ASN A 213 7.53 6.21 3.55
CA ASN A 213 8.36 5.27 4.30
C ASN A 213 7.64 4.87 5.59
N ILE A 214 7.81 3.60 5.98
CA ILE A 214 7.23 3.01 7.19
C ILE A 214 8.39 2.55 8.07
N MET A 215 8.38 2.91 9.36
CA MET A 215 9.45 2.55 10.29
C MET A 215 8.88 2.13 11.64
N PHE A 216 9.27 0.97 12.16
CA PHE A 216 8.84 0.58 13.52
C PHE A 216 9.42 1.53 14.57
N TYR A 217 8.54 2.03 15.44
CA TYR A 217 8.88 2.76 16.64
C TYR A 217 9.13 1.79 17.80
N ALA A 218 10.24 1.06 17.70
CA ALA A 218 10.66 0.08 18.70
C ALA A 218 12.18 0.04 18.83
N ASN A 219 12.68 -0.06 20.06
CA ASN A 219 14.10 -0.21 20.34
C ASN A 219 14.54 -1.67 20.19
N ILE A 220 14.91 -2.06 18.96
CA ILE A 220 15.33 -3.43 18.66
C ILE A 220 16.85 -3.54 18.62
N ILE A 221 17.43 -4.02 19.72
CA ILE A 221 18.90 -4.08 19.92
C ILE A 221 19.56 -5.20 19.10
N SER A 222 18.81 -6.24 18.70
CA SER A 222 19.40 -7.47 18.17
C SER A 222 20.13 -7.34 16.83
N CYS A 223 19.71 -6.42 15.95
CA CYS A 223 20.32 -6.26 14.62
C CYS A 223 21.16 -4.98 14.46
N ASN A 224 21.03 -3.99 15.36
CA ASN A 224 21.67 -2.66 15.23
C ASN A 224 21.48 -2.02 13.83
N GLU A 225 20.33 -2.26 13.21
CA GLU A 225 19.96 -1.76 11.87
C GLU A 225 18.67 -0.95 11.97
N PRO A 226 18.44 0.03 11.06
CA PRO A 226 17.18 0.74 10.99
C PRO A 226 15.98 -0.19 10.76
N THR A 227 14.86 0.10 11.40
CA THR A 227 13.60 -0.65 11.24
C THR A 227 12.72 -0.09 10.12
N VAL A 228 13.32 0.64 9.18
CA VAL A 228 12.63 1.19 8.00
C VAL A 228 12.36 0.05 7.02
N TRP A 229 11.13 -0.03 6.55
CA TRP A 229 10.69 -1.08 5.64
C TRP A 229 11.29 -0.90 4.25
N LYS A 230 11.57 -2.02 3.60
CA LYS A 230 11.85 -2.11 2.16
C LYS A 230 11.41 -3.43 1.58
N VAL A 231 11.19 -3.45 0.28
CA VAL A 231 11.11 -4.71 -0.49
C VAL A 231 12.50 -5.32 -0.58
N ASP A 232 12.66 -6.56 -0.14
CA ASP A 232 13.91 -7.32 -0.23
C ASP A 232 14.14 -7.83 -1.66
N ASN A 233 15.34 -8.34 -1.94
CA ASN A 233 15.62 -9.08 -3.16
C ASN A 233 14.69 -10.30 -3.28
N TYR A 234 14.40 -10.69 -4.52
CA TYR A 234 13.59 -11.87 -4.79
C TYR A 234 14.20 -13.13 -4.16
N ASP A 235 13.43 -13.80 -3.32
CA ASP A 235 13.82 -15.04 -2.69
C ASP A 235 13.39 -16.22 -3.58
N GLU A 236 14.29 -16.70 -4.43
CA GLU A 236 14.02 -17.80 -5.36
C GLU A 236 13.55 -19.07 -4.66
N LYS A 237 14.10 -19.38 -3.47
CA LYS A 237 13.78 -20.59 -2.71
C LYS A 237 12.32 -20.60 -2.25
N ARG A 238 11.76 -19.41 -2.04
CA ARG A 238 10.41 -19.24 -1.50
C ARG A 238 9.47 -18.64 -2.53
N GLY A 239 9.96 -18.15 -3.66
CA GLY A 239 9.20 -17.54 -4.75
C GLY A 239 8.46 -16.28 -4.31
N ALA A 240 9.13 -15.31 -3.69
CA ALA A 240 8.51 -14.05 -3.28
C ALA A 240 9.51 -12.91 -3.06
N TRP A 241 9.00 -11.69 -3.26
CA TRP A 241 9.60 -10.46 -2.79
C TRP A 241 9.07 -10.17 -1.38
N PHE A 242 9.89 -10.37 -0.35
CA PHE A 242 9.47 -10.17 1.04
C PHE A 242 9.63 -8.71 1.45
N ILE A 243 8.86 -8.30 2.46
CA ILE A 243 9.06 -7.00 3.11
C ILE A 243 10.00 -7.20 4.29
N THR A 244 11.15 -6.53 4.24
CA THR A 244 12.19 -6.59 5.25
C THR A 244 12.50 -5.21 5.80
N THR A 245 13.41 -5.13 6.76
CA THR A 245 13.87 -3.86 7.36
C THR A 245 15.22 -3.41 6.76
N ASN A 246 15.92 -2.49 7.42
CA ASN A 246 17.19 -1.93 6.95
C ASN A 246 17.04 -1.15 5.63
N GLY A 247 15.93 -0.42 5.48
CA GLY A 247 15.75 0.67 4.51
C GLY A 247 16.25 2.01 5.06
N VAL A 248 15.99 3.08 4.32
CA VAL A 248 16.30 4.46 4.72
C VAL A 248 15.08 5.37 4.57
N VAL A 249 14.91 6.31 5.49
CA VAL A 249 13.87 7.35 5.42
C VAL A 249 14.32 8.46 4.47
N GLY A 250 13.40 8.94 3.63
CA GLY A 250 13.60 10.07 2.73
C GLY A 250 14.41 9.74 1.48
N ASN A 251 15.05 10.76 0.92
CA ASN A 251 15.80 10.70 -0.34
C ASN A 251 15.01 10.06 -1.49
N PRO A 252 13.82 10.59 -1.85
CA PRO A 252 13.02 10.04 -2.93
C PRO A 252 13.83 10.07 -4.24
N GLY A 253 14.04 8.89 -4.81
CA GLY A 253 14.74 8.72 -6.07
C GLY A 253 15.06 7.25 -6.35
N PRO A 254 15.77 6.96 -7.46
CA PRO A 254 16.08 5.60 -7.89
C PRO A 254 16.74 4.72 -6.81
N GLN A 255 17.55 5.31 -5.93
CA GLN A 255 18.30 4.59 -4.89
C GLN A 255 17.44 4.14 -3.70
N THR A 256 16.23 4.70 -3.54
CA THR A 256 15.35 4.39 -2.40
C THR A 256 14.04 3.76 -2.83
N LEU A 257 13.88 3.41 -4.11
CA LEU A 257 12.64 2.90 -4.69
C LEU A 257 11.98 1.81 -3.85
N GLN A 258 12.76 0.85 -3.36
CA GLN A 258 12.29 -0.30 -2.57
C GLN A 258 11.69 0.09 -1.20
N ASN A 259 11.95 1.31 -0.70
CA ASN A 259 11.58 1.75 0.64
C ASN A 259 10.20 2.44 0.69
N TRP A 260 9.55 2.61 -0.46
CA TRP A 260 8.32 3.38 -0.59
C TRP A 260 7.11 2.47 -0.71
N PHE A 261 6.10 2.78 0.09
CA PHE A 261 4.83 2.06 0.17
C PHE A 261 3.69 3.06 0.10
N LYS A 262 2.49 2.54 -0.16
CA LYS A 262 1.25 3.30 -0.20
C LYS A 262 0.18 2.56 0.57
N PHE A 263 -0.77 3.33 1.08
CA PHE A 263 -2.04 2.80 1.57
C PHE A 263 -3.14 3.20 0.61
N VAL A 264 -3.93 2.22 0.18
CA VAL A 264 -5.05 2.44 -0.76
C VAL A 264 -6.30 1.90 -0.09
N LYS A 265 -7.43 2.61 -0.19
CA LYS A 265 -8.70 2.11 0.35
C LYS A 265 -9.05 0.77 -0.26
N ALA A 266 -9.46 -0.18 0.58
CA ALA A 266 -10.01 -1.44 0.15
C ALA A 266 -11.50 -1.27 -0.16
N ASN A 267 -12.09 -2.22 -0.89
CA ASN A 267 -13.53 -2.26 -1.19
C ASN A 267 -14.38 -2.67 0.04
N ILE A 268 -13.88 -2.39 1.25
CA ILE A 268 -14.44 -2.75 2.55
C ILE A 268 -14.31 -1.52 3.43
N ALA A 269 -15.37 -1.17 4.15
CA ALA A 269 -15.40 0.02 4.99
C ALA A 269 -14.22 0.08 5.96
N ASP A 270 -13.65 1.29 6.07
CA ASP A 270 -12.57 1.66 6.99
C ASP A 270 -11.37 0.71 6.94
N THR A 271 -11.07 0.19 5.75
CA THR A 271 -9.99 -0.78 5.54
C THR A 271 -9.10 -0.29 4.42
N TYR A 272 -7.79 -0.44 4.62
CA TYR A 272 -6.78 -0.12 3.64
C TYR A 272 -6.03 -1.39 3.21
N LYS A 273 -5.42 -1.35 2.04
CA LYS A 273 -4.41 -2.32 1.60
C LYS A 273 -3.06 -1.61 1.51
N ILE A 274 -2.00 -2.35 1.80
CA ILE A 274 -0.63 -1.88 1.62
C ILE A 274 -0.19 -2.22 0.19
N VAL A 275 0.44 -1.27 -0.50
CA VAL A 275 0.90 -1.41 -1.88
C VAL A 275 2.35 -0.95 -1.96
N HIS A 276 3.17 -1.68 -2.70
CA HIS A 276 4.46 -1.18 -3.17
C HIS A 276 4.32 -0.85 -4.65
N CYS A 277 4.24 0.44 -4.97
CA CYS A 277 4.14 0.95 -6.34
C CYS A 277 4.59 2.43 -6.36
N PRO A 278 5.91 2.68 -6.25
CA PRO A 278 6.44 4.04 -6.16
C PRO A 278 6.19 4.80 -7.46
N SER A 279 5.42 5.89 -7.39
CA SER A 279 5.10 6.74 -8.56
C SER A 279 5.67 8.14 -8.44
N ASP A 280 5.72 8.70 -7.23
CA ASP A 280 6.14 10.09 -6.98
C ASP A 280 7.66 10.17 -6.76
N VAL A 281 8.31 9.01 -6.75
CA VAL A 281 9.73 8.81 -6.44
C VAL A 281 10.57 8.68 -7.71
N SER A 282 10.02 8.07 -8.76
CA SER A 282 10.67 7.97 -10.07
C SER A 282 9.64 7.72 -11.17
N HIS A 283 9.65 8.59 -12.19
CA HIS A 283 8.79 8.47 -13.37
C HIS A 283 9.39 7.61 -14.49
N SER A 284 10.62 7.09 -14.34
CA SER A 284 11.39 6.48 -15.44
C SER A 284 12.02 5.14 -15.12
N ALA A 285 11.74 4.56 -13.94
CA ALA A 285 12.24 3.24 -13.56
C ALA A 285 11.13 2.18 -13.71
N VAL A 286 11.47 1.03 -14.29
CA VAL A 286 10.63 -0.17 -14.22
C VAL A 286 10.60 -0.59 -12.75
N ASN A 287 9.52 -0.24 -12.06
CA ASN A 287 9.34 -0.50 -10.64
C ASN A 287 8.41 -1.69 -10.43
N LEU A 288 8.63 -2.43 -9.35
CA LEU A 288 7.64 -3.38 -8.86
C LEU A 288 6.37 -2.61 -8.47
N CYS A 289 5.22 -3.08 -8.94
CA CYS A 289 3.93 -2.52 -8.60
C CYS A 289 2.99 -3.66 -8.19
N SER A 290 2.82 -3.86 -6.89
CA SER A 290 2.08 -5.00 -6.36
C SER A 290 1.49 -4.71 -4.97
N ASP A 291 0.38 -5.35 -4.66
CA ASP A 291 -0.19 -5.34 -3.31
C ASP A 291 0.74 -6.10 -2.35
N VAL A 292 0.64 -5.82 -1.05
CA VAL A 292 1.33 -6.58 -0.01
C VAL A 292 0.33 -7.52 0.67
N GLY A 293 0.74 -8.76 0.85
CA GLY A 293 -0.02 -9.81 1.51
C GLY A 293 0.80 -10.56 2.56
N ILE A 294 0.22 -11.66 3.05
CA ILE A 294 0.87 -12.55 4.03
C ILE A 294 1.35 -13.82 3.34
N LYS A 295 2.62 -14.15 3.53
CA LYS A 295 3.24 -15.41 3.09
C LYS A 295 3.80 -16.16 4.31
N VAL A 296 3.27 -17.35 4.55
CA VAL A 296 3.68 -18.17 5.69
C VAL A 296 4.97 -18.94 5.35
N VAL A 297 6.01 -18.76 6.15
CA VAL A 297 7.29 -19.46 6.04
C VAL A 297 7.67 -19.99 7.41
N LYS A 298 7.86 -21.31 7.55
CA LYS A 298 8.23 -21.95 8.83
C LYS A 298 7.34 -21.50 10.01
N ASN A 299 6.03 -21.41 9.78
CA ASN A 299 5.00 -20.95 10.74
C ASN A 299 5.02 -19.44 11.08
N ALA A 300 5.96 -18.65 10.55
CA ALA A 300 5.95 -17.20 10.66
C ALA A 300 5.17 -16.59 9.47
N ARG A 301 4.38 -15.55 9.75
CA ARG A 301 3.51 -14.87 8.77
C ARG A 301 4.23 -13.63 8.22
N HIS A 302 5.09 -13.80 7.22
CA HIS A 302 5.87 -12.71 6.65
C HIS A 302 5.04 -11.86 5.68
N LEU A 303 5.32 -10.56 5.62
CA LEU A 303 4.77 -9.72 4.57
C LEU A 303 5.55 -9.94 3.27
N ALA A 304 4.83 -9.97 2.14
CA ALA A 304 5.41 -10.14 0.81
C ALA A 304 4.54 -9.50 -0.27
N LEU A 305 5.13 -9.15 -1.41
CA LEU A 305 4.38 -8.72 -2.58
C LEU A 305 3.50 -9.86 -3.11
N THR A 306 2.31 -9.52 -3.59
CA THR A 306 1.30 -10.48 -4.05
C THR A 306 0.38 -9.90 -5.11
N SER A 307 -0.03 -10.74 -6.07
CA SER A 307 -1.06 -10.42 -7.06
C SER A 307 -2.45 -10.94 -6.69
N THR A 308 -2.59 -11.66 -5.56
CA THR A 308 -3.82 -12.41 -5.23
C THR A 308 -4.42 -11.97 -3.89
N LYS A 309 -3.83 -12.41 -2.78
CA LYS A 309 -4.36 -12.22 -1.42
C LYS A 309 -3.68 -11.04 -0.71
N LYS A 310 -4.23 -9.84 -0.89
CA LYS A 310 -3.83 -8.61 -0.20
C LYS A 310 -4.17 -8.64 1.30
N PHE A 311 -3.31 -8.03 2.12
CA PHE A 311 -3.54 -7.88 3.55
C PHE A 311 -4.33 -6.60 3.83
N GLY A 312 -5.57 -6.75 4.32
CA GLY A 312 -6.43 -5.64 4.73
C GLY A 312 -6.04 -5.16 6.12
N VAL A 313 -5.83 -3.86 6.28
CA VAL A 313 -5.30 -3.25 7.49
C VAL A 313 -6.12 -2.07 7.98
N ARG A 314 -6.00 -1.80 9.28
CA ARG A 314 -6.51 -0.61 9.97
C ARG A 314 -5.44 -0.01 10.88
N PHE A 315 -5.62 1.26 11.24
CA PHE A 315 -4.67 2.01 12.07
C PHE A 315 -5.23 2.25 13.47
N VAL A 316 -4.40 2.08 14.49
CA VAL A 316 -4.73 2.43 15.87
C VAL A 316 -3.67 3.40 16.40
N LYS A 317 -4.06 4.61 16.79
CA LYS A 317 -3.12 5.59 17.35
C LYS A 317 -2.49 5.02 18.63
N ALA A 318 -1.16 5.00 18.67
CA ALA A 318 -0.43 4.51 19.82
C ALA A 318 -0.37 5.60 20.89
N GLN A 319 -0.71 5.25 22.13
CA GLN A 319 -0.46 6.11 23.27
C GLN A 319 1.02 5.99 23.63
N VAL A 320 1.83 6.89 23.09
CA VAL A 320 3.24 7.00 23.50
C VAL A 320 3.27 7.80 24.78
N LEU A 321 3.56 7.13 25.91
CA LEU A 321 3.81 7.84 27.16
C LEU A 321 5.02 8.77 26.95
N PRO A 322 4.95 10.03 27.38
CA PRO A 322 6.10 10.92 27.32
C PRO A 322 7.25 10.29 28.11
N SER A 323 8.38 10.13 27.42
CA SER A 323 9.66 9.66 27.99
C SER A 323 10.24 10.65 28.98
#